data_AF-A0A7C9IWV1-F1
#
_entry.id   AF-A0A7C9IWV1-F1
#
_cell.length_a   1.000
_cell.length_b   1.000
_cell.length_c   1.000
_cell.angle_alpha   90.00
_cell.angle_beta   90.00
_cell.angle_gamma   90.00
#
_symmetry.space_group_name_H-M   'P 1'
#
loop_
_entity.id
_entity.type
_entity.pdbx_description
1 polymer ?
#
loop_
_entity_poly.entity_id
_entity_poly.type
_entity_poly.pdbx_seq_one_letter_code
_entity_poly.pdbx_strand_id
1 'polypeptide(L)'
;MARVIPYNADLADAYRNLFAAATLRPERAGEVARMARRLAEPVRANRYRTVADRIGAPWFVVGILHALEASLDFGRHLHNGDPLSARTVRVPKARPLNGNPPFAWEDSAVDALLLSGLDAWDDWSVAGVAYILERYNGFGYRRRTPPVPSPYLWSFTTVYVSGKYVADHTWSDTAVSKQCGGMALLLALRDAGEINVAD
;
A
#
# COMPACT_ATOMS: atom_id res chain seq x y z
N MET A 1 -6.18 18.70 -9.75
CA MET A 1 -6.14 17.25 -9.44
C MET A 1 -5.19 16.57 -10.41
N ALA A 2 -4.23 15.79 -9.93
CA ALA A 2 -3.36 15.01 -10.81
C ALA A 2 -4.21 14.02 -11.63
N ARG A 3 -4.15 14.09 -12.97
CA ARG A 3 -4.95 13.26 -13.90
C ARG A 3 -4.75 11.77 -13.60
N VAL A 4 -5.78 11.08 -13.12
CA VAL A 4 -5.73 9.64 -12.85
C VAL A 4 -5.29 8.92 -14.12
N ILE A 5 -4.31 8.01 -14.01
CA ILE A 5 -3.92 7.15 -15.13
C ILE A 5 -4.96 6.04 -15.18
N PRO A 6 -5.69 5.85 -16.30
CA PRO A 6 -6.71 4.81 -16.38
C PRO A 6 -6.04 3.44 -16.32
N TYR A 7 -6.68 2.51 -15.61
CA TYR A 7 -6.29 1.11 -15.66
C TYR A 7 -6.76 0.52 -17.00
N ASN A 8 -5.83 -0.07 -17.76
CA ASN A 8 -6.08 -0.70 -19.06
C ASN A 8 -5.16 -1.91 -19.23
N ALA A 9 -5.34 -2.66 -20.32
CA ALA A 9 -4.59 -3.88 -20.59
C ALA A 9 -3.06 -3.66 -20.59
N ASP A 10 -2.58 -2.62 -21.28
CA ASP A 10 -1.14 -2.32 -21.35
C ASP A 10 -0.53 -2.04 -19.96
N LEU A 11 -1.25 -1.27 -19.13
CA LEU A 11 -0.80 -0.98 -17.77
C LEU A 11 -0.84 -2.23 -16.89
N ALA A 12 -1.86 -3.08 -17.04
CA ALA A 12 -1.95 -4.34 -16.34
C ALA A 12 -0.79 -5.28 -16.72
N ASP A 13 -0.48 -5.40 -18.02
CA ASP A 13 0.66 -6.18 -18.52
C ASP A 13 1.99 -5.64 -18.01
N ALA A 14 2.16 -4.32 -17.98
CA ALA A 14 3.36 -3.71 -17.40
C ALA A 14 3.53 -4.10 -15.91
N TYR A 15 2.46 -4.06 -15.11
CA TYR A 15 2.53 -4.49 -13.71
C TYR A 15 2.82 -5.99 -13.57
N ARG A 16 2.15 -6.85 -14.34
CA ARG A 16 2.41 -8.29 -14.34
C ARG A 16 3.86 -8.61 -14.67
N ASN A 17 4.38 -8.01 -15.74
CA ASN A 17 5.75 -8.23 -16.18
C ASN A 17 6.78 -7.77 -15.14
N LEU A 18 6.55 -6.62 -14.49
CA LEU A 18 7.41 -6.16 -13.41
C LEU A 18 7.35 -7.10 -12.21
N PHE A 19 6.15 -7.57 -11.81
CA PHE A 19 6.01 -8.48 -10.69
C PHE A 19 6.64 -9.85 -10.95
N ALA A 20 6.43 -10.41 -12.14
CA ALA A 20 7.01 -11.68 -12.55
C ALA A 20 8.55 -11.64 -12.60
N ALA A 21 9.13 -10.49 -12.96
CA ALA A 21 10.58 -10.28 -12.95
C ALA A 21 11.16 -9.89 -11.58
N ALA A 22 10.31 -9.50 -10.62
CA ALA A 22 10.76 -9.01 -9.33
C ALA A 22 11.27 -10.16 -8.45
N THR A 23 12.46 -9.96 -7.87
CA THR A 23 12.97 -10.79 -6.79
C THR A 23 13.30 -9.91 -5.58
N LEU A 24 13.10 -10.44 -4.37
CA LEU A 24 13.52 -9.75 -3.15
C LEU A 24 15.03 -9.66 -3.11
N ARG A 25 15.55 -8.47 -2.80
CA ARG A 25 16.99 -8.27 -2.59
C ARG A 25 17.45 -9.08 -1.36
N PRO A 26 18.52 -9.90 -1.46
CA PRO A 26 18.94 -10.75 -0.35
C PRO A 26 19.18 -9.99 0.96
N GLU A 27 19.77 -8.79 0.89
CA GLU A 27 20.05 -7.93 2.03
C GLU A 27 18.79 -7.35 2.69
N ARG A 28 17.62 -7.43 2.04
CA ARG A 28 16.31 -6.99 2.55
C ARG A 28 15.35 -8.13 2.83
N ALA A 29 15.58 -9.34 2.31
CA ALA A 29 14.66 -10.46 2.38
C ALA A 29 14.21 -10.77 3.82
N GLY A 30 15.13 -10.77 4.79
CA GLY A 30 14.78 -10.99 6.21
C GLY A 30 13.89 -9.90 6.81
N GLU A 31 14.09 -8.63 6.40
CA GLU A 31 13.27 -7.50 6.81
C GLU A 31 11.85 -7.63 6.26
N VAL A 32 11.72 -7.92 4.96
CA VAL A 32 10.43 -8.12 4.28
C VAL A 32 9.68 -9.31 4.88
N ALA A 33 10.34 -10.45 5.06
CA ALA A 33 9.73 -11.65 5.64
C ALA A 33 9.23 -11.42 7.08
N ARG A 34 9.93 -10.62 7.88
CA ARG A 34 9.46 -10.22 9.22
C ARG A 34 8.23 -9.33 9.14
N MET A 35 8.18 -8.38 8.20
CA MET A 35 6.98 -7.56 7.99
C MET A 35 5.79 -8.40 7.53
N ALA A 36 5.97 -9.28 6.53
CA ALA A 36 4.94 -10.19 6.04
C ALA A 36 4.37 -11.07 7.16
N ARG A 37 5.23 -11.68 7.99
CA ARG A 37 4.79 -12.43 9.18
C ARG A 37 3.97 -11.58 10.14
N ARG A 38 4.37 -10.33 10.41
CA ARG A 38 3.57 -9.42 11.23
C ARG A 38 2.23 -9.09 10.59
N LEU A 39 2.12 -8.99 9.27
CA LEU A 39 0.83 -8.80 8.62
C LEU A 39 -0.07 -10.04 8.81
N ALA A 40 0.51 -11.23 8.67
CA ALA A 40 -0.19 -12.51 8.75
C ALA A 40 -0.45 -13.00 10.18
N GLU A 41 0.15 -12.38 11.22
CA GLU A 41 -0.15 -12.69 12.63
C GLU A 41 -1.67 -12.76 12.84
N PRO A 42 -2.23 -13.87 13.39
CA PRO A 42 -3.68 -14.11 13.39
C PRO A 42 -4.51 -12.96 13.94
N VAL A 43 -4.04 -12.32 15.01
CA VAL A 43 -4.69 -11.16 15.62
C VAL A 43 -4.75 -9.98 14.64
N ARG A 44 -3.64 -9.68 13.95
CA ARG A 44 -3.58 -8.56 13.00
C ARG A 44 -4.35 -8.87 11.72
N ALA A 45 -4.16 -10.07 11.17
CA ALA A 45 -4.89 -10.54 10.00
C ALA A 45 -6.40 -10.51 10.22
N ASN A 46 -6.89 -10.88 11.41
CA ASN A 46 -8.31 -10.79 11.72
C ASN A 46 -8.85 -9.36 11.70
N ARG A 47 -8.09 -8.39 12.24
CA ARG A 47 -8.46 -6.98 12.18
C ARG A 47 -8.50 -6.46 10.75
N TYR A 48 -7.55 -6.90 9.91
CA TYR A 48 -7.56 -6.57 8.48
C TYR A 48 -8.77 -7.15 7.77
N ARG A 49 -9.15 -8.42 8.04
CA ARG A 49 -10.37 -9.03 7.48
C ARG A 49 -11.62 -8.25 7.87
N THR A 50 -11.77 -7.85 9.14
CA THR A 50 -12.92 -7.02 9.58
C THR A 50 -13.09 -5.75 8.74
N VAL A 51 -11.98 -5.08 8.40
CA VAL A 51 -12.02 -3.89 7.52
C VAL A 51 -12.31 -4.30 6.08
N ALA A 52 -11.63 -5.32 5.58
CA ALA A 52 -11.72 -5.79 4.20
C ALA A 52 -13.16 -6.23 3.84
N ASP A 53 -13.81 -6.97 4.73
CA ASP A 53 -15.20 -7.43 4.58
C ASP A 53 -16.19 -6.27 4.47
N ARG A 54 -15.91 -5.14 5.15
CA ARG A 54 -16.77 -3.94 5.12
C ARG A 54 -16.60 -3.10 3.85
N ILE A 55 -15.53 -3.31 3.10
CA ILE A 55 -15.22 -2.51 1.89
C ILE A 55 -15.12 -3.36 0.62
N GLY A 56 -15.24 -4.69 0.70
CA GLY A 56 -15.13 -5.58 -0.46
C GLY A 56 -13.70 -5.76 -0.99
N ALA A 57 -12.68 -5.67 -0.13
CA ALA A 57 -11.28 -5.83 -0.51
C ALA A 57 -10.64 -7.07 0.14
N PRO A 58 -9.50 -7.58 -0.36
CA PRO A 58 -8.73 -8.61 0.34
C PRO A 58 -8.02 -8.04 1.57
N TRP A 59 -7.98 -8.84 2.65
CA TRP A 59 -7.33 -8.45 3.91
C TRP A 59 -5.88 -8.01 3.73
N PHE A 60 -5.14 -8.64 2.81
CA PHE A 60 -3.72 -8.34 2.61
C PHE A 60 -3.51 -6.96 1.99
N VAL A 61 -4.46 -6.44 1.20
CA VAL A 61 -4.40 -5.07 0.67
C VAL A 61 -4.51 -4.06 1.81
N VAL A 62 -5.45 -4.27 2.73
CA VAL A 62 -5.60 -3.45 3.94
C VAL A 62 -4.33 -3.51 4.79
N GLY A 63 -3.78 -4.71 5.01
CA GLY A 63 -2.55 -4.91 5.78
C GLY A 63 -1.33 -4.24 5.16
N ILE A 64 -1.17 -4.31 3.83
CA ILE A 64 -0.10 -3.64 3.09
C ILE A 64 -0.23 -2.12 3.21
N LEU A 65 -1.41 -1.55 2.94
CA LEU A 65 -1.63 -0.10 3.11
C LEU A 65 -1.34 0.34 4.55
N HIS A 66 -1.78 -0.43 5.55
CA HIS A 66 -1.47 -0.13 6.95
C HIS A 66 0.04 -0.16 7.25
N ALA A 67 0.79 -1.06 6.61
CA ALA A 67 2.25 -1.11 6.74
C ALA A 67 2.91 0.14 6.18
N LEU A 68 2.46 0.60 5.01
CA LEU A 68 3.05 1.71 4.27
C LEU A 68 2.68 3.08 4.88
N GLU A 69 1.43 3.25 5.32
CA GLU A 69 0.92 4.54 5.78
C GLU A 69 1.12 4.78 7.29
N ALA A 70 1.13 3.72 8.11
CA ALA A 70 1.17 3.86 9.57
C ALA A 70 2.12 2.89 10.26
N SER A 71 3.02 2.20 9.54
CA SER A 71 3.99 1.27 10.14
C SER A 71 3.37 0.22 11.07
N LEU A 72 2.13 -0.19 10.78
CA LEU A 72 1.34 -1.14 11.58
C LEU A 72 0.95 -0.66 12.99
N ASP A 73 0.88 0.66 13.21
CA ASP A 73 0.43 1.28 14.45
C ASP A 73 -1.10 1.38 14.50
N PHE A 74 -1.70 0.44 15.22
CA PHE A 74 -3.14 0.39 15.45
C PHE A 74 -3.67 1.47 16.42
N GLY A 75 -2.82 2.32 16.98
CA GLY A 75 -3.20 3.48 17.79
C GLY A 75 -3.45 4.75 16.97
N ARG A 76 -3.30 4.68 15.64
CA ARG A 76 -3.36 5.84 14.74
C ARG A 76 -4.35 5.64 13.60
N HIS A 77 -4.89 6.75 13.13
CA HIS A 77 -5.73 6.82 11.93
C HIS A 77 -4.95 6.38 10.70
N LEU A 78 -5.51 5.45 9.92
CA LEU A 78 -4.93 5.05 8.63
C LEU A 78 -4.86 6.21 7.61
N HIS A 79 -5.71 7.23 7.78
CA HIS A 79 -5.73 8.41 6.91
C HIS A 79 -4.37 9.11 6.79
N ASN A 80 -3.71 9.34 7.92
CA ASN A 80 -2.52 10.19 7.99
C ASN A 80 -1.64 9.93 9.22
N GLY A 81 -2.03 9.03 10.12
CA GLY A 81 -1.27 8.70 11.33
C GLY A 81 -1.57 9.56 12.55
N ASP A 82 -2.60 10.42 12.55
CA ASP A 82 -3.03 11.12 13.76
C ASP A 82 -3.54 10.10 14.81
N PRO A 83 -3.43 10.37 16.13
CA PRO A 83 -3.91 9.44 17.17
C PRO A 83 -5.43 9.22 17.11
N LEU A 84 -5.89 7.99 17.39
CA LEU A 84 -7.32 7.63 17.41
C LEU A 84 -8.13 8.29 18.56
N SER A 85 -7.48 9.02 19.47
CA SER A 85 -8.11 9.70 20.60
C SER A 85 -8.85 10.99 20.22
N ALA A 86 -8.76 11.43 18.97
CA ALA A 86 -9.46 12.58 18.43
C ALA A 86 -9.76 12.36 16.95
N ARG A 87 -10.42 13.31 16.28
CA ARG A 87 -10.50 13.30 14.81
C ARG A 87 -9.19 13.78 14.21
N THR A 88 -8.93 13.43 12.95
CA THR A 88 -7.75 13.92 12.22
C THR A 88 -7.71 15.45 12.17
N VAL A 89 -6.54 16.01 12.47
CA VAL A 89 -6.22 17.43 12.31
C VAL A 89 -5.43 17.66 11.04
N ARG A 90 -4.59 16.70 10.66
CA ARG A 90 -3.93 16.66 9.35
C ARG A 90 -4.93 16.25 8.27
N VAL A 91 -4.61 16.59 7.02
CA VAL A 91 -5.45 16.24 5.87
C VAL A 91 -5.46 14.71 5.68
N PRO A 92 -6.61 14.09 5.36
CA PRO A 92 -7.96 14.66 5.34
C PRO A 92 -8.44 15.00 6.76
N LYS A 93 -8.91 16.24 6.99
CA LYS A 93 -9.31 16.74 8.32
C LYS A 93 -10.67 16.20 8.75
N ALA A 94 -10.90 16.18 10.06
CA ALA A 94 -12.17 15.86 10.71
C ALA A 94 -12.69 14.43 10.45
N ARG A 95 -11.79 13.48 10.20
CA ARG A 95 -12.10 12.05 10.01
C ARG A 95 -11.83 11.21 11.26
N PRO A 96 -12.47 10.03 11.41
CA PRO A 96 -13.59 9.51 10.60
C PRO A 96 -14.85 10.36 10.76
N LEU A 97 -15.78 10.33 9.81
CA LEU A 97 -16.99 11.19 9.88
C LEU A 97 -17.97 10.73 10.98
N ASN A 98 -18.13 9.42 11.13
CA ASN A 98 -19.07 8.80 12.06
C ASN A 98 -18.40 8.36 13.36
N GLY A 99 -19.18 8.29 14.44
CA GLY A 99 -18.71 7.86 15.76
C GLY A 99 -18.06 8.96 16.61
N ASN A 100 -17.63 8.59 17.81
CA ASN A 100 -16.96 9.46 18.79
C ASN A 100 -15.61 8.84 19.21
N PRO A 101 -14.59 9.67 19.51
CA PRO A 101 -13.32 9.18 20.01
C PRO A 101 -13.40 8.64 21.45
N PRO A 102 -12.48 7.75 21.87
CA PRO A 102 -11.44 7.14 21.04
C PRO A 102 -12.04 6.17 20.02
N PHE A 103 -11.56 6.25 18.78
CA PHE A 103 -12.07 5.43 17.69
C PHE A 103 -11.46 4.03 17.72
N ALA A 104 -12.26 3.01 17.39
CA ALA A 104 -11.71 1.74 16.97
C ALA A 104 -10.92 1.95 15.67
N TRP A 105 -9.77 1.29 15.55
CA TRP A 105 -8.92 1.42 14.35
C TRP A 105 -9.67 1.00 13.09
N GLU A 106 -10.48 -0.05 13.19
CA GLU A 106 -11.27 -0.62 12.10
C GLU A 106 -12.24 0.40 11.51
N ASP A 107 -12.94 1.16 12.35
CA ASP A 107 -13.87 2.19 11.89
C ASP A 107 -13.15 3.34 11.18
N SER A 108 -11.99 3.76 11.73
CA SER A 108 -11.17 4.75 11.05
C SER A 108 -10.55 4.25 9.75
N ALA A 109 -10.15 2.98 9.69
CA ALA A 109 -9.56 2.39 8.49
C ALA A 109 -10.60 2.27 7.38
N VAL A 110 -11.84 1.87 7.72
CA VAL A 110 -12.95 1.86 6.77
C VAL A 110 -13.23 3.26 6.21
N ASP A 111 -13.33 4.30 7.06
CA ASP A 111 -13.51 5.69 6.58
C ASP A 111 -12.39 6.11 5.60
N ALA A 112 -11.14 5.76 5.91
CA ALA A 112 -9.99 6.05 5.06
C ALA A 112 -10.04 5.37 3.71
N LEU A 113 -10.32 4.07 3.68
CA LEU A 113 -10.30 3.28 2.45
C LEU A 113 -11.51 3.56 1.56
N LEU A 114 -12.68 3.83 2.14
CA LEU A 114 -13.85 4.31 1.40
C LEU A 114 -13.61 5.71 0.82
N LEU A 115 -12.98 6.61 1.56
CA LEU A 115 -12.62 7.93 1.03
C LEU A 115 -11.66 7.84 -0.18
N SER A 116 -10.80 6.82 -0.19
CA SER A 116 -9.90 6.52 -1.31
C SER A 116 -10.58 5.74 -2.46
N GLY A 117 -11.86 5.39 -2.31
CA GLY A 117 -12.66 4.69 -3.31
C GLY A 117 -12.16 3.27 -3.58
N LEU A 118 -11.82 2.51 -2.54
CA LEU A 118 -11.47 1.10 -2.67
C LEU A 118 -12.68 0.19 -2.81
N ASP A 119 -13.86 0.64 -2.36
CA ASP A 119 -15.15 -0.04 -2.50
C ASP A 119 -15.67 -0.09 -3.94
N ALA A 120 -15.16 0.78 -4.81
CA ALA A 120 -15.48 0.82 -6.24
C ALA A 120 -14.50 0.01 -7.10
N TRP A 121 -13.68 -0.86 -6.51
CA TRP A 121 -12.65 -1.64 -7.19
C TRP A 121 -12.80 -3.14 -6.93
N ASP A 122 -12.65 -3.96 -7.97
CA ASP A 122 -12.90 -5.40 -7.94
C ASP A 122 -11.77 -6.27 -8.54
N ASP A 123 -10.82 -5.68 -9.29
CA ASP A 123 -9.66 -6.42 -9.81
C ASP A 123 -8.57 -6.59 -8.74
N TRP A 124 -8.60 -7.71 -8.04
CA TRP A 124 -7.60 -8.07 -7.04
C TRP A 124 -6.51 -9.03 -7.56
N SER A 125 -6.27 -9.05 -8.88
CA SER A 125 -5.06 -9.66 -9.45
C SER A 125 -3.80 -8.92 -9.00
N VAL A 126 -2.62 -9.48 -9.27
CA VAL A 126 -1.33 -8.83 -9.07
C VAL A 126 -1.30 -7.42 -9.69
N ALA A 127 -1.77 -7.30 -10.94
CA ALA A 127 -1.82 -6.02 -11.64
C ALA A 127 -2.78 -5.03 -10.99
N GLY A 128 -3.96 -5.49 -10.59
CA GLY A 128 -4.95 -4.64 -9.96
C GLY A 128 -4.54 -4.16 -8.57
N VAL A 129 -3.90 -5.03 -7.78
CA VAL A 129 -3.29 -4.65 -6.49
C VAL A 129 -2.20 -3.60 -6.71
N ALA A 130 -1.29 -3.80 -7.66
CA ALA A 130 -0.24 -2.83 -7.97
C ALA A 130 -0.81 -1.47 -8.39
N TYR A 131 -1.87 -1.48 -9.22
CA TYR A 131 -2.57 -0.27 -9.65
C TYR A 131 -3.20 0.47 -8.46
N ILE A 132 -3.91 -0.23 -7.58
CA ILE A 132 -4.55 0.39 -6.41
C ILE A 132 -3.53 0.99 -5.46
N LEU A 133 -2.44 0.28 -5.17
CA LEU A 133 -1.37 0.79 -4.31
C LEU A 133 -0.69 2.03 -4.94
N GLU A 134 -0.42 2.02 -6.25
CA GLU A 134 0.15 3.19 -6.91
C GLU A 134 -0.83 4.34 -7.00
N ARG A 135 -2.12 4.09 -7.20
CA ARG A 135 -3.17 5.11 -7.17
C ARG A 135 -3.26 5.76 -5.79
N TYR A 136 -3.16 4.95 -4.74
CA TYR A 136 -3.20 5.41 -3.35
C TYR A 136 -2.04 6.35 -3.04
N ASN A 137 -0.82 6.01 -3.46
CA ASN A 137 0.37 6.86 -3.29
C ASN A 137 0.44 8.03 -4.30
N GLY A 138 -0.01 7.80 -5.53
CA GLY A 138 0.08 8.69 -6.68
C GLY A 138 1.09 8.26 -7.76
N PHE A 139 0.74 8.55 -9.01
CA PHE A 139 1.47 8.16 -10.24
C PHE A 139 2.68 9.05 -10.61
N GLY A 140 3.27 9.79 -9.65
CA GLY A 140 4.34 10.75 -9.95
C GLY A 140 5.57 10.12 -10.62
N TYR A 141 5.93 8.92 -10.18
CA TYR A 141 7.08 8.15 -10.67
C TYR A 141 6.92 7.67 -12.12
N ARG A 142 5.70 7.24 -12.47
CA ARG A 142 5.33 6.80 -13.82
C ARG A 142 5.35 7.92 -14.84
N ARG A 143 5.15 9.17 -14.40
CA ARG A 143 5.15 10.36 -15.26
C ARG A 143 6.54 10.95 -15.49
N ARG A 144 7.59 10.37 -14.90
CA ARG A 144 8.96 10.79 -15.20
C ARG A 144 9.37 10.37 -16.61
N THR A 145 10.37 11.04 -17.13
CA THR A 145 10.99 10.73 -18.42
C THR A 145 12.50 10.54 -18.19
N PRO A 146 13.02 9.29 -18.23
CA PRO A 146 12.27 8.04 -18.36
C PRO A 146 11.44 7.71 -17.09
N PRO A 147 10.38 6.89 -17.20
CA PRO A 147 9.60 6.43 -16.05
C PRO A 147 10.48 5.65 -15.06
N VAL A 148 10.20 5.81 -13.76
CA VAL A 148 10.87 5.06 -12.70
C VAL A 148 9.85 4.15 -12.02
N PRO A 149 10.15 2.86 -11.78
CA PRO A 149 9.31 2.03 -10.93
C PRO A 149 9.12 2.67 -9.55
N SER A 150 7.88 2.88 -9.13
CA SER A 150 7.59 3.54 -7.85
C SER A 150 8.24 2.78 -6.68
N PRO A 151 9.08 3.42 -5.84
CA PRO A 151 9.60 2.80 -4.63
C PRO A 151 8.49 2.41 -3.65
N TYR A 152 7.33 3.09 -3.68
CA TYR A 152 6.17 2.72 -2.86
C TYR A 152 5.66 1.31 -3.21
N LEU A 153 5.78 0.90 -4.47
CA LEU A 153 5.46 -0.46 -4.90
C LEU A 153 6.66 -1.39 -4.77
N TRP A 154 7.81 -0.99 -5.30
CA TRP A 154 8.87 -1.91 -5.72
C TRP A 154 10.14 -1.84 -4.86
N SER A 155 10.22 -0.93 -3.89
CA SER A 155 11.40 -0.86 -3.02
C SER A 155 11.63 -2.21 -2.32
N PHE A 156 12.91 -2.57 -2.20
CA PHE A 156 13.43 -3.88 -1.73
C PHE A 156 13.31 -5.04 -2.73
N THR A 157 12.75 -4.81 -3.93
CA THR A 157 12.87 -5.74 -5.06
C THR A 157 14.01 -5.35 -5.98
N THR A 158 14.36 -6.23 -6.93
CA THR A 158 15.29 -5.95 -8.03
C THR A 158 14.73 -4.98 -9.08
N VAL A 159 13.41 -4.80 -9.15
CA VAL A 159 12.75 -3.87 -10.09
C VAL A 159 13.07 -2.40 -9.80
N TYR A 160 13.25 -2.04 -8.53
CA TYR A 160 13.63 -0.69 -8.12
C TYR A 160 15.12 -0.61 -7.78
N VAL A 161 15.81 0.42 -8.28
CA VAL A 161 17.22 0.69 -8.00
C VAL A 161 17.38 1.98 -7.20
N SER A 162 17.02 3.11 -7.79
CA SER A 162 17.09 4.44 -7.17
C SER A 162 16.09 5.38 -7.83
N GLY A 163 15.97 6.60 -7.30
CA GLY A 163 15.06 7.60 -7.82
C GLY A 163 13.87 7.80 -6.89
N LYS A 164 13.84 8.89 -6.14
CA LYS A 164 12.65 9.25 -5.34
C LYS A 164 12.46 10.74 -5.14
N TYR A 165 11.21 11.10 -4.88
CA TYR A 165 10.89 12.38 -4.24
C TYR A 165 11.35 12.31 -2.78
N VAL A 166 12.27 13.20 -2.40
CA VAL A 166 12.81 13.31 -1.03
C VAL A 166 12.04 14.33 -0.19
N ALA A 167 11.32 15.22 -0.86
CA ALA A 167 10.33 16.14 -0.31
C ALA A 167 9.30 16.45 -1.41
N ASP A 168 8.24 17.17 -1.07
CA ASP A 168 7.24 17.61 -2.03
C ASP A 168 7.92 18.31 -3.22
N HIS A 169 7.62 17.80 -4.43
CA HIS A 169 8.18 18.26 -5.70
C HIS A 169 9.72 18.20 -5.82
N THR A 170 10.45 17.70 -4.83
CA THR A 170 11.91 17.61 -4.82
C THR A 170 12.35 16.21 -5.22
N TRP A 171 12.75 16.03 -6.47
CA TRP A 171 13.23 14.76 -7.02
C TRP A 171 14.75 14.56 -6.83
N SER A 172 15.16 13.31 -6.59
CA SER A 172 16.56 12.89 -6.64
C SER A 172 16.69 11.56 -7.41
N ASP A 173 17.54 11.53 -8.44
CA ASP A 173 17.78 10.32 -9.24
C ASP A 173 18.58 9.24 -8.49
N THR A 174 19.34 9.63 -7.46
CA THR A 174 20.25 8.75 -6.73
C THR A 174 19.74 8.35 -5.34
N ALA A 175 18.74 9.05 -4.81
CA ALA A 175 18.15 8.67 -3.53
C ALA A 175 17.50 7.28 -3.61
N VAL A 176 17.77 6.44 -2.60
CA VAL A 176 17.23 5.08 -2.49
C VAL A 176 16.21 5.05 -1.36
N SER A 177 15.04 4.46 -1.61
CA SER A 177 14.05 4.24 -0.56
C SER A 177 14.57 3.25 0.48
N LYS A 178 14.35 3.57 1.75
CA LYS A 178 14.65 2.70 2.90
C LYS A 178 13.39 2.05 3.46
N GLN A 179 12.25 2.26 2.83
CA GLN A 179 10.96 1.66 3.19
C GLN A 179 10.68 0.49 2.25
N CYS A 180 10.09 -0.57 2.78
CA CYS A 180 9.63 -1.71 1.99
C CYS A 180 8.50 -1.29 1.04
N GLY A 181 8.52 -1.77 -0.19
CA GLY A 181 7.44 -1.54 -1.14
C GLY A 181 6.26 -2.51 -0.96
N GLY A 182 5.05 -2.09 -1.33
CA GLY A 182 3.85 -2.91 -1.20
C GLY A 182 3.88 -4.21 -2.01
N MET A 183 4.46 -4.19 -3.22
CA MET A 183 4.60 -5.39 -4.04
C MET A 183 5.68 -6.33 -3.52
N ALA A 184 6.67 -5.81 -2.78
CA ALA A 184 7.63 -6.65 -2.06
C ALA A 184 6.94 -7.41 -0.91
N LEU A 185 6.01 -6.77 -0.20
CA LEU A 185 5.18 -7.43 0.82
C LEU A 185 4.21 -8.43 0.21
N LEU A 186 3.57 -8.11 -0.92
CA LEU A 186 2.69 -9.03 -1.65
C LEU A 186 3.46 -10.29 -2.06
N LEU A 187 4.66 -10.13 -2.63
CA LEU A 187 5.54 -11.23 -3.00
C LEU A 187 5.87 -12.10 -1.78
N ALA A 188 6.30 -11.50 -0.67
CA ALA A 188 6.63 -12.24 0.54
C ALA A 188 5.44 -12.97 1.18
N LEU A 189 4.23 -12.39 1.15
CA LEU A 189 3.01 -13.05 1.63
C LEU A 189 2.64 -14.24 0.74
N ARG A 190 2.75 -14.08 -0.59
CA ARG A 190 2.49 -15.15 -1.57
C ARG A 190 3.50 -16.29 -1.39
N ASP A 191 4.78 -15.99 -1.32
CA ASP A 191 5.86 -16.98 -1.21
C ASP A 191 5.82 -17.73 0.13
N ALA A 192 5.30 -17.08 1.19
CA ALA A 192 5.05 -17.72 2.49
C ALA A 192 3.76 -18.57 2.52
N GLY A 193 2.95 -18.56 1.46
CA GLY A 193 1.68 -19.28 1.40
C GLY A 193 0.54 -18.66 2.21
N GLU A 194 0.68 -17.39 2.64
CA GLU A 194 -0.32 -16.68 3.44
C GLU A 194 -1.50 -16.18 2.60
N ILE A 195 -1.29 -16.04 1.29
CA ILE A 195 -2.28 -15.57 0.32
C ILE A 195 -2.16 -16.34 -0.99
N ASN A 196 -3.26 -16.39 -1.73
CA ASN A 196 -3.28 -16.76 -3.14
C ASN A 196 -3.81 -15.56 -3.93
N VAL A 197 -3.03 -15.06 -4.89
CA VAL A 197 -3.36 -13.90 -5.72
C VAL A 197 -3.24 -14.32 -7.18
N ALA A 198 -4.25 -14.01 -7.98
CA ALA A 198 -4.22 -14.30 -9.41
C ALA A 198 -3.19 -13.39 -10.11
N ASP A 199 -2.55 -13.91 -11.15
CA ASP A 199 -1.63 -13.14 -12.00
C ASP A 199 -2.34 -12.03 -12.79
#